data_AF-A0A4U0WJV6-F1
#
_entry.id   AF-A0A4U0WJV6-F1
#
_cell.length_a   1.000
_cell.length_b   1.000
_cell.length_c   1.000
_cell.angle_alpha   90.00
_cell.angle_beta   90.00
_cell.angle_gamma   90.00
#
_symmetry.space_group_name_H-M   'P 1'
#
loop_
_entity.id
_entity.type
_entity.pdbx_description
1 polymer ?
#
loop_
_entity_poly.entity_id
_entity_poly.type
_entity_poly.pdbx_seq_one_letter_code
_entity_poly.pdbx_strand_id
1 'polypeptide(L)'
;MVDEAHERSLSSDVLLGVLKKIRKRRPDLRVVVSSATLQAEDFLRFFVGDSADHGGTGSEIGGSVGRIISLEGRMYPVDIHYLEQPAEDYVERAVKT
;
A
#
# COMPACT_ATOMS: atom_id res chain seq x y z
N MET A 1 -7.80 -2.30 11.56
CA MET A 1 -7.50 -2.13 10.12
C MET A 1 -6.78 -0.79 9.99
N VAL A 2 -5.65 -0.75 9.29
CA VAL A 2 -4.95 0.49 8.92
C VAL A 2 -5.21 0.68 7.44
N ASP A 3 -5.87 1.78 7.09
CA ASP A 3 -6.24 2.08 5.71
C ASP A 3 -5.34 3.18 5.14
N GLU A 4 -5.33 3.31 3.82
CA GLU A 4 -4.52 4.30 3.09
C GLU A 4 -3.04 4.30 3.51
N ALA A 5 -2.48 3.12 3.74
CA ALA A 5 -1.09 2.98 4.14
C ALA A 5 -0.09 3.53 3.09
N HIS A 6 -0.56 3.76 1.87
CA HIS A 6 0.18 4.40 0.80
C HIS A 6 0.46 5.90 1.05
N GLU A 7 -0.31 6.58 1.90
CA GLU A 7 -0.09 8.01 2.23
C GLU A 7 1.11 8.24 3.16
N ARG A 8 1.61 7.19 3.82
CA ARG A 8 2.81 7.25 4.68
C ARG A 8 2.79 8.39 5.71
N SER A 9 1.62 8.60 6.33
CA SER A 9 1.49 9.59 7.40
C SER A 9 2.31 9.20 8.64
N LEU A 10 2.81 10.19 9.37
CA LEU A 10 3.56 9.97 10.63
C LEU A 10 2.75 9.10 11.61
N SER A 11 1.46 9.40 11.75
CA SER A 11 0.55 8.68 12.62
C SER A 11 0.42 7.21 12.23
N SER A 12 0.24 6.92 10.93
CA SER A 12 0.13 5.56 10.42
C SER A 12 1.43 4.78 10.61
N ASP A 13 2.59 5.38 10.34
CA ASP A 13 3.88 4.72 10.51
C ASP A 13 4.20 4.40 11.98
N VAL A 14 3.94 5.34 12.90
CA VAL A 14 4.06 5.11 14.34
C VAL A 14 3.11 4.00 14.79
N LEU A 15 1.86 4.02 14.32
CA LEU A 15 0.85 3.01 14.63
C LEU A 15 1.31 1.62 14.19
N LEU A 16 1.82 1.46 12.98
CA LEU A 16 2.33 0.18 12.47
C LEU A 16 3.51 -0.35 13.33
N GLY A 17 4.40 0.56 13.76
CA GLY A 17 5.48 0.24 14.71
C GLY A 17 4.97 -0.27 16.05
N VAL A 18 3.96 0.38 16.62
CA VAL A 18 3.33 -0.03 17.88
C VAL A 18 2.59 -1.35 17.72
N LEU A 19 1.80 -1.52 16.65
CA LEU A 19 1.05 -2.74 16.36
C LEU A 19 1.98 -3.96 16.21
N LYS A 20 3.13 -3.79 15.55
CA LYS A 20 4.15 -4.86 15.46
C LYS A 20 4.65 -5.30 16.83
N LYS A 21 4.81 -4.38 17.78
CA LYS A 21 5.19 -4.70 19.17
C LYS A 21 4.04 -5.38 19.93
N ILE A 22 2.81 -4.89 19.77
CA ILE A 22 1.62 -5.45 20.45
C ILE A 22 1.37 -6.89 19.99
N ARG A 23 1.51 -7.18 18.70
CA ARG A 23 1.32 -8.55 18.15
C ARG A 23 2.21 -9.60 18.81
N LYS A 24 3.40 -9.22 19.32
CA LYS A 24 4.27 -10.13 20.09
C LYS A 24 3.68 -10.55 21.44
N ARG A 25 2.87 -9.68 22.07
CA ARG A 25 2.21 -9.93 23.36
C ARG A 25 0.79 -10.47 23.19
N ARG A 26 0.16 -10.19 22.04
CA ARG A 26 -1.20 -10.59 21.69
C ARG A 26 -1.19 -11.39 20.39
N PRO A 27 -0.91 -12.71 20.43
CA PRO A 27 -0.87 -13.54 19.23
C PRO A 27 -2.26 -13.73 18.59
N ASP A 28 -3.34 -13.45 19.33
CA ASP A 28 -4.72 -13.42 18.85
C ASP A 28 -5.03 -12.20 17.97
N LEU A 29 -4.25 -11.11 18.09
CA LEU A 29 -4.48 -9.88 17.35
C LEU A 29 -4.13 -10.04 15.87
N ARG A 30 -5.14 -9.88 15.01
CA ARG A 30 -4.97 -9.82 13.56
C ARG A 30 -4.89 -8.36 13.09
N VAL A 31 -3.97 -8.08 12.19
CA VAL A 31 -3.76 -6.74 11.60
C VAL A 31 -4.01 -6.83 10.10
N VAL A 32 -4.89 -5.96 9.60
CA VAL A 32 -5.15 -5.77 8.17
C VAL A 32 -4.63 -4.39 7.79
N VAL A 33 -3.77 -4.34 6.77
CA VAL A 33 -3.21 -3.11 6.19
C VAL A 33 -3.74 -3.02 4.77
N SER A 34 -4.42 -1.93 4.45
CA SER A 34 -4.99 -1.64 3.13
C SER A 34 -4.20 -0.52 2.47
N SER A 35 -3.96 -0.65 1.16
CA SER A 35 -3.16 0.26 0.34
C SER A 35 -3.64 0.21 -1.11
N ALA A 36 -3.69 1.37 -1.76
CA ALA A 36 -3.99 1.47 -3.19
C ALA A 36 -2.78 1.16 -4.08
N THR A 37 -1.55 1.12 -3.52
CA THR A 37 -0.31 0.93 -4.27
C THR A 37 0.33 -0.44 -4.04
N LEU A 38 1.16 -0.86 -5.01
CA LEU A 38 1.89 -2.13 -5.08
C LEU A 38 3.03 -2.30 -4.05
N GLN A 39 3.09 -1.52 -2.97
CA GLN A 39 4.15 -1.63 -1.95
C GLN A 39 3.79 -2.62 -0.82
N ALA A 40 2.94 -3.59 -1.09
CA ALA A 40 2.42 -4.53 -0.08
C ALA A 40 3.51 -5.46 0.47
N GLU A 41 4.53 -5.77 -0.33
CA GLU A 41 5.69 -6.60 0.02
C GLU A 41 6.51 -5.96 1.14
N ASP A 42 6.62 -4.64 1.16
CA ASP A 42 7.35 -3.91 2.20
C ASP A 42 6.64 -4.01 3.55
N PHE A 43 5.30 -3.91 3.54
CA PHE A 43 4.51 -4.11 4.75
C PHE A 43 4.58 -5.56 5.25
N LEU A 44 4.51 -6.54 4.35
CA LEU A 44 4.65 -7.95 4.72
C LEU A 44 6.03 -8.21 5.35
N ARG A 45 7.11 -7.74 4.70
CA ARG A 45 8.48 -7.85 5.21
C ARG A 45 8.66 -7.12 6.54
N PHE A 46 8.03 -5.96 6.72
CA PHE A 46 8.06 -5.24 8.00
C PHE A 46 7.45 -6.09 9.12
N PHE A 47 6.35 -6.78 8.89
CA PHE A 47 5.66 -7.56 9.92
C PHE A 47 6.22 -8.98 10.13
N VAL A 48 6.78 -9.62 9.11
CA VAL A 48 7.21 -11.03 9.14
C VAL A 48 8.73 -11.18 9.15
N GLY A 49 9.49 -10.18 8.67
CA GLY A 49 10.93 -10.27 8.47
C GLY A 49 11.30 -11.15 7.27
N ASP A 50 12.55 -11.63 7.23
CA ASP A 50 13.07 -12.49 6.14
C ASP A 50 12.51 -13.93 6.19
N SER A 51 11.70 -14.24 7.21
CA SER A 51 10.95 -15.50 7.31
C SER A 51 9.70 -15.53 6.42
N ALA A 52 9.46 -14.46 5.66
CA ALA A 52 8.44 -14.46 4.61
C ALA A 52 8.91 -15.40 3.50
N ASP A 53 8.52 -16.66 3.57
CA ASP A 53 8.85 -17.68 2.58
C ASP A 53 8.48 -17.17 1.17
N HIS A 54 9.48 -16.95 0.31
CA HIS A 54 9.30 -16.39 -1.04
C HIS A 54 8.79 -17.43 -2.06
N GLY A 55 8.30 -18.59 -1.59
CA GLY A 55 7.96 -19.75 -2.41
C GLY A 55 6.65 -19.69 -3.20
N GLY A 56 5.94 -18.55 -3.23
CA GLY A 56 4.66 -18.43 -3.93
C GLY A 56 4.77 -17.73 -5.29
N THR A 57 4.68 -18.48 -6.38
CA THR A 57 4.46 -17.92 -7.73
C THR A 57 2.98 -17.53 -7.91
N GLY A 58 2.70 -16.23 -7.96
CA GLY A 58 1.44 -15.65 -8.46
C GLY A 58 0.39 -15.32 -7.39
N SER A 59 -0.10 -14.07 -7.42
CA SER A 59 -1.28 -13.47 -6.75
C SER A 59 -1.42 -13.59 -5.21
N GLU A 60 -0.82 -14.60 -4.57
CA GLU A 60 -0.86 -14.83 -3.13
C GLU A 60 0.57 -14.97 -2.58
N ILE A 61 1.26 -13.85 -2.39
CA ILE A 61 2.58 -13.83 -1.75
C ILE A 61 2.37 -13.87 -0.23
N GLY A 62 2.76 -14.97 0.41
CA GLY A 62 2.72 -15.08 1.87
C GLY A 62 2.66 -16.50 2.43
N GLY A 63 3.34 -16.70 3.57
CA GLY A 63 3.31 -17.93 4.36
C GLY A 63 2.21 -17.93 5.44
N SER A 64 2.35 -18.78 6.46
CA SER A 64 1.36 -18.90 7.54
C SER A 64 1.20 -17.64 8.42
N VAL A 65 2.18 -16.72 8.38
CA VAL A 65 2.26 -15.56 9.28
C VAL A 65 1.63 -14.29 8.69
N GLY A 66 1.49 -14.20 7.37
CA GLY A 66 0.94 -13.03 6.69
C GLY A 66 0.82 -13.26 5.18
N ARG A 67 -0.17 -12.62 4.55
CA ARG A 67 -0.51 -12.79 3.14
C ARG A 67 -0.87 -11.45 2.50
N ILE A 68 -0.40 -11.24 1.28
CA ILE A 68 -0.81 -10.14 0.40
C ILE A 68 -2.01 -10.62 -0.41
N ILE A 69 -3.05 -9.80 -0.45
CA ILE A 69 -4.24 -10.03 -1.26
C ILE A 69 -4.35 -8.83 -2.21
N SER A 70 -4.24 -9.09 -3.52
CA SER A 70 -4.41 -8.07 -4.55
C SER A 70 -5.82 -8.17 -5.13
N LEU A 71 -6.46 -7.01 -5.34
CA LEU A 71 -7.76 -6.91 -6.00
C LEU A 71 -7.57 -6.14 -7.30
N GLU A 72 -7.86 -6.77 -8.43
CA GLU A 72 -7.81 -6.09 -9.72
C GLU A 72 -8.91 -5.02 -9.81
N GLY A 73 -8.49 -3.78 -10.05
CA GLY A 73 -9.40 -2.67 -10.29
C GLY A 73 -10.16 -2.84 -11.60
N ARG A 74 -11.43 -2.44 -11.63
CA ARG A 74 -12.24 -2.34 -12.85
C ARG A 74 -12.35 -0.87 -13.27
N MET A 75 -11.32 -0.37 -13.93
CA MET A 75 -11.34 0.98 -14.49
C MET A 75 -11.73 0.95 -15.97
N TYR A 76 -12.55 1.90 -16.38
CA TYR A 76 -12.82 2.14 -17.81
C TYR A 76 -11.62 2.85 -18.44
N PRO A 77 -11.38 2.69 -19.75
CA PRO A 77 -10.32 3.43 -20.44
C PRO A 77 -10.54 4.95 -20.30
N VAL A 78 -9.46 5.67 -20.05
CA VAL A 78 -9.44 7.14 -19.94
C VAL A 78 -8.37 7.65 -20.89
N ASP A 79 -8.75 8.57 -21.78
CA ASP A 79 -7.81 9.23 -22.68
C ASP A 79 -6.94 10.23 -21.91
N ILE A 80 -5.63 10.17 -22.12
CA ILE A 80 -4.66 11.04 -21.43
C ILE A 80 -4.14 12.07 -22.42
N HIS A 81 -4.35 13.34 -22.11
CA HIS A 81 -3.83 14.47 -22.87
C HIS A 81 -2.71 15.18 -22.10
N TYR A 82 -1.69 15.62 -22.82
CA TYR A 82 -0.55 16.34 -22.27
C TYR A 82 -0.45 17.72 -22.91
N LEU A 83 0.10 18.68 -22.16
CA LEU A 83 0.47 19.97 -22.72
C LEU A 83 1.74 19.81 -23.56
N GLU A 84 1.81 20.51 -24.69
CA GLU A 84 3.01 20.53 -25.54
C GLU A 84 4.20 21.21 -24.86
N GLN A 85 3.93 22.16 -23.96
CA GLN A 85 4.92 22.91 -23.19
C GLN A 85 4.48 23.02 -21.71
N PRO A 86 5.43 23.11 -20.76
CA PRO A 86 5.09 23.28 -19.34
C PRO A 86 4.23 24.52 -19.08
N ALA A 87 3.30 24.42 -18.13
CA ALA A 87 2.49 25.56 -17.70
C ALA A 87 3.23 26.37 -16.62
N GLU A 88 3.38 27.68 -16.84
CA GLU A 88 3.92 28.59 -15.81
C GLU A 88 2.94 28.76 -14.65
N ASP A 89 1.66 28.96 -14.95
CA ASP A 89 0.56 28.98 -13.99
C ASP A 89 -0.41 27.82 -14.26
N TYR A 90 -0.32 26.79 -13.43
CA TYR A 90 -1.17 25.60 -13.54
C TYR A 90 -2.62 25.87 -13.13
N VAL A 91 -2.89 26.87 -12.28
CA VAL A 91 -4.26 27.21 -11.86
C VAL A 91 -4.98 27.89 -13.00
N GLU A 92 -4.36 28.90 -13.62
CA GLU A 92 -4.94 29.58 -14.77
C GLU A 92 -5.07 28.63 -15.97
N ARG A 93 -4.05 27.82 -16.24
CA ARG A 93 -4.07 26.86 -17.37
C ARG A 93 -5.15 25.80 -17.20
N ALA A 94 -5.42 25.32 -15.99
CA ALA A 94 -6.48 24.35 -15.72
C ALA A 94 -7.89 24.92 -15.97
N VAL A 95 -8.11 26.23 -15.81
CA VAL A 95 -9.40 26.87 -16.14
C VAL A 95 -9.57 27.08 -17.64
N LYS A 96 -8.47 27.31 -18.37
CA LYS A 96 -8.48 27.61 -19.81
C LYS A 96 -8.51 26.37 -20.72
N THR A 97 -8.24 25.17 -20.18
CA THR A 97 -8.16 23.91 -20.93
C THR A 97 -9.45 23.14 -20.78
#